data_AF-A0A7C7L2Q4-F1
#
_entry.id   AF-A0A7C7L2Q4-F1
#
_cell.length_a   1.000
_cell.length_b   1.000
_cell.length_c   1.000
_cell.angle_alpha   90.00
_cell.angle_beta   90.00
_cell.angle_gamma   90.00
#
_symmetry.space_group_name_H-M   'P 1'
#
loop_
_entity.id
_entity.type
_entity.pdbx_description
1 polymer ?
#
loop_
_entity_poly.entity_id
_entity_poly.type
_entity_poly.pdbx_seq_one_letter_code
_entity_poly.pdbx_strand_id
1 'polypeptide(L)'
;GEVDRGILICGTGIGMSITDNKFRGVRAALCMNEYMARMSRLHNDANVLCLGDRVVGEELALAIVEVWLRTPFEGGRHSKRIDLISSIEEGNP
;
A
#
# COMPACT_ATOMS: atom_id res chain seq x y z
N GLY A 1 -2.90 13.36 7.08
CA GLY A 1 -2.30 13.56 8.42
C GLY A 1 -1.28 14.67 8.29
N GLU A 2 -0.15 14.61 8.99
CA GLU A 2 1.00 15.49 8.69
C GLU A 2 1.63 15.20 7.32
N VAL A 3 1.48 13.96 6.85
CA VAL A 3 1.84 13.52 5.51
C VAL A 3 0.62 13.00 4.76
N ASP A 4 0.70 13.00 3.44
CA ASP A 4 -0.32 12.45 2.54
C ASP A 4 -0.18 10.93 2.40
N ARG A 5 1.06 10.43 2.29
CA ARG A 5 1.41 9.04 1.98
C ARG A 5 2.80 8.68 2.51
N GLY A 6 3.05 7.40 2.76
CA GLY A 6 4.34 6.88 3.26
C GLY A 6 4.98 5.80 2.38
N ILE A 7 6.32 5.73 2.38
CA ILE A 7 7.09 4.63 1.79
C ILE A 7 8.00 4.07 2.88
N LEU A 8 7.95 2.75 3.08
CA LEU A 8 8.66 2.05 4.16
C LEU A 8 9.46 0.88 3.59
N ILE A 9 10.67 0.68 4.11
CA ILE A 9 11.62 -0.29 3.59
C ILE A 9 12.16 -1.12 4.76
N CYS A 10 12.12 -2.45 4.62
CA CYS A 10 12.87 -3.37 5.48
C CYS A 10 13.44 -4.52 4.65
N GLY A 11 14.04 -5.53 5.27
CA GLY A 11 14.70 -6.62 4.52
C GLY A 11 13.78 -7.30 3.49
N THR A 12 12.53 -7.64 3.87
CA THR A 12 11.55 -8.27 2.97
C THR A 12 10.29 -7.43 2.76
N GLY A 13 10.10 -6.35 3.51
CA GLY A 13 8.86 -5.57 3.55
C GLY A 13 7.69 -6.25 4.28
N ILE A 14 7.77 -7.56 4.56
CA ILE A 14 6.67 -8.35 5.13
C ILE A 14 6.31 -7.88 6.55
N GLY A 15 7.28 -7.90 7.47
CA GLY A 15 7.01 -7.57 8.88
C GLY A 15 6.48 -6.15 9.06
N MET A 16 7.04 -5.20 8.31
CA MET A 16 6.62 -3.80 8.33
C MET A 16 5.17 -3.67 7.82
N SER A 17 4.86 -4.24 6.66
CA SER A 17 3.49 -4.21 6.12
C SER A 17 2.45 -4.86 7.05
N ILE A 18 2.80 -5.93 7.77
CA ILE A 18 1.91 -6.57 8.74
C ILE A 18 1.65 -5.65 9.93
N THR A 19 2.69 -5.00 10.45
CA THR A 19 2.62 -4.07 11.58
C THR A 19 1.87 -2.80 11.21
N ASP A 20 2.15 -2.20 10.06
CA ASP A 20 1.55 -0.94 9.62
C ASP A 20 0.04 -1.10 9.42
N ASN A 21 -0.41 -2.23 8.88
CA ASN A 21 -1.83 -2.56 8.73
C ASN A 21 -2.56 -2.84 10.07
N LYS A 22 -1.91 -2.72 11.23
CA LYS A 22 -2.59 -2.73 12.54
C LYS A 22 -3.13 -1.37 12.96
N PHE A 23 -2.67 -0.29 12.32
CA PHE A 23 -3.12 1.05 12.62
C PHE A 23 -4.35 1.38 11.77
N ARG A 24 -5.41 1.88 12.42
CA ARG A 24 -6.68 2.21 11.74
C ARG A 24 -6.47 3.20 10.61
N GLY A 25 -7.11 2.96 9.47
CA GLY A 25 -7.00 3.77 8.27
C GLY A 25 -5.70 3.58 7.48
N VAL A 26 -4.74 2.77 7.96
CA VAL A 26 -3.53 2.43 7.21
C VAL A 26 -3.81 1.25 6.28
N ARG A 27 -3.45 1.43 5.01
CA ARG A 27 -3.51 0.41 3.96
C ARG A 27 -2.12 0.29 3.36
N ALA A 28 -1.27 -0.49 4.02
CA ALA A 28 0.11 -0.74 3.64
C ALA A 28 0.20 -1.89 2.64
N ALA A 29 0.79 -1.62 1.47
CA ALA A 29 0.91 -2.57 0.38
C ALA A 29 2.37 -2.95 0.13
N LEU A 30 2.73 -4.21 0.40
CA LEU A 30 4.00 -4.79 -0.03
C LEU A 30 3.95 -5.05 -1.54
N CYS A 31 4.80 -4.36 -2.30
CA CYS A 31 4.84 -4.48 -3.76
C CYS A 31 6.18 -4.99 -4.26
N MET A 32 6.14 -5.95 -5.18
CA MET A 32 7.32 -6.61 -5.75
C MET A 32 7.52 -6.30 -7.24
N ASN A 33 6.58 -5.56 -7.83
CA ASN A 33 6.60 -5.12 -9.23
C ASN A 33 5.61 -3.95 -9.41
N GLU A 34 5.68 -3.29 -10.56
CA GLU A 34 4.92 -2.11 -10.92
C GLU A 34 3.42 -2.38 -11.02
N TYR A 35 3.03 -3.60 -11.41
CA TYR A 35 1.63 -4.00 -11.47
C TYR A 35 1.01 -4.00 -10.07
N MET A 36 1.68 -4.62 -9.08
CA MET A 36 1.23 -4.60 -7.68
C MET A 36 1.16 -3.15 -7.16
N ALA A 37 2.16 -2.33 -7.47
CA ALA A 37 2.21 -0.92 -7.10
C ALA A 37 0.98 -0.16 -7.63
N ARG A 38 0.72 -0.30 -8.94
CA ARG A 38 -0.44 0.30 -9.62
C ARG A 38 -1.75 -0.17 -9.00
N MET A 39 -1.95 -1.47 -8.85
CA MET A 39 -3.19 -2.04 -8.31
C MET A 39 -3.40 -1.68 -6.85
N SER A 40 -2.33 -1.54 -6.06
CA SER A 40 -2.42 -1.09 -4.67
C SER A 40 -3.04 0.31 -4.56
N ARG A 41 -2.66 1.23 -5.44
CA ARG A 41 -3.28 2.56 -5.52
C ARG A 41 -4.66 2.51 -6.16
N LEU A 42 -4.74 1.96 -7.37
CA LEU A 42 -5.93 2.00 -8.21
C LEU A 42 -7.14 1.35 -7.54
N HIS A 43 -6.94 0.20 -6.90
CA HIS A 43 -8.03 -0.59 -6.34
C HIS A 43 -8.12 -0.57 -4.82
N ASN A 44 -7.02 -0.34 -4.11
CA ASN A 44 -6.98 -0.47 -2.65
C ASN A 44 -6.70 0.86 -1.95
N ASP A 45 -6.57 1.96 -2.72
CA ASP A 45 -6.20 3.27 -2.22
C ASP A 45 -5.08 3.21 -1.17
N ALA A 46 -4.04 2.41 -1.45
CA ALA A 46 -2.95 2.20 -0.51
C ALA A 46 -2.27 3.54 -0.20
N ASN A 47 -2.19 3.89 1.08
CA ASN A 47 -1.56 5.12 1.55
C ASN A 47 -0.14 4.88 2.10
N VAL A 48 0.26 3.62 2.21
CA VAL A 48 1.63 3.21 2.52
C VAL A 48 2.12 2.18 1.49
N LEU A 49 3.31 2.40 0.94
CA LEU A 49 4.04 1.44 0.11
C LEU A 49 5.13 0.77 0.95
N CYS A 50 5.17 -0.56 0.97
CA CYS A 50 6.25 -1.32 1.59
C CYS A 50 7.12 -1.99 0.52
N LEU A 51 8.44 -1.93 0.70
CA LEU A 51 9.42 -2.57 -0.17
C LEU A 51 10.38 -3.47 0.62
N GLY A 52 10.88 -4.51 -0.05
CA GLY A 52 11.90 -5.41 0.47
C GLY A 52 13.27 -5.16 -0.15
N ASP A 53 14.19 -4.59 0.61
CA ASP A 53 15.57 -4.28 0.18
C ASP A 53 16.34 -5.53 -0.29
N ARG A 54 16.12 -6.68 0.35
CA ARG A 54 16.78 -7.95 -0.02
C ARG A 54 16.07 -8.70 -1.14
N VAL A 55 15.03 -8.11 -1.75
CA VAL A 55 14.14 -8.82 -2.67
C VAL A 55 13.94 -8.06 -3.98
N VAL A 56 13.89 -6.73 -3.94
CA VAL A 56 13.71 -5.88 -5.12
C VAL A 56 15.00 -5.10 -5.36
N GLY A 57 15.59 -5.20 -6.55
CA GLY A 57 16.75 -4.40 -6.94
C GLY A 57 16.40 -2.91 -7.12
N GLU A 58 17.41 -2.04 -7.00
CA GLU A 58 17.26 -0.57 -6.97
C GLU A 58 16.42 -0.01 -8.13
N GLU A 59 16.76 -0.35 -9.38
CA GLU A 59 16.03 0.12 -10.57
C GLU A 59 14.55 -0.27 -10.55
N LEU A 60 14.25 -1.51 -10.14
CA LEU A 60 12.88 -1.98 -10.03
C LEU A 60 12.16 -1.29 -8.85
N ALA A 61 12.85 -1.04 -7.74
CA ALA A 61 12.28 -0.32 -6.61
C ALA A 61 11.90 1.11 -7.00
N LEU A 62 12.74 1.81 -7.76
CA LEU A 62 12.44 3.14 -8.30
C LEU A 62 11.23 3.11 -9.25
N ALA A 63 11.16 2.12 -10.14
CA ALA A 63 10.01 1.95 -11.04
C ALA A 63 8.69 1.70 -10.27
N ILE A 64 8.74 0.89 -9.21
CA ILE A 64 7.60 0.62 -8.32
C ILE A 64 7.14 1.91 -7.63
N VAL A 65 8.09 2.66 -7.04
CA VAL A 65 7.80 3.94 -6.36
C VAL A 65 7.16 4.93 -7.33
N GLU A 66 7.72 5.08 -8.53
CA GLU A 66 7.21 6.00 -9.55
C GLU A 66 5.77 5.68 -9.94
N VAL A 67 5.48 4.41 -10.22
CA VAL A 67 4.13 3.96 -10.57
C VAL A 67 3.16 4.15 -9.41
N TRP A 68 3.59 3.87 -8.18
CA TRP A 68 2.76 4.08 -6.99
C TRP A 68 2.46 5.55 -6.71
N LEU A 69 3.43 6.44 -6.90
CA LEU A 69 3.24 7.87 -6.70
C LEU A 69 2.26 8.45 -7.72
N ARG A 70 2.35 8.03 -8.98
CA ARG A 70 1.53 8.56 -10.10
C ARG A 70 0.14 7.95 -10.22
N THR A 71 -0.10 6.76 -9.70
CA THR A 71 -1.39 6.08 -9.89
C THR A 71 -2.45 6.66 -8.95
N PRO A 72 -3.55 7.24 -9.47
CA PRO A 72 -4.67 7.69 -8.66
C PRO A 72 -5.53 6.50 -8.21
N PHE A 73 -6.37 6.73 -7.20
CA PHE A 73 -7.42 5.77 -6.84
C PHE A 73 -8.57 5.83 -7.84
N GLU A 74 -9.11 4.67 -8.24
CA GLU A 74 -10.22 4.59 -9.21
C GLU A 74 -11.59 4.87 -8.59
N GLY A 75 -11.75 4.62 -7.29
CA GLY A 75 -13.05 4.76 -6.63
C GLY A 75 -14.10 3.76 -7.14
N GLY A 76 -15.36 4.20 -7.22
CA GLY A 76 -16.47 3.38 -7.71
C GLY A 76 -16.64 2.08 -6.91
N ARG A 77 -16.58 0.92 -7.58
CA ARG A 77 -16.72 -0.38 -6.92
C ARG A 77 -15.62 -0.66 -5.89
N HIS A 78 -14.47 0.02 -6.01
CA HIS A 78 -13.33 -0.19 -5.14
C HIS A 78 -13.54 0.47 -3.77
N SER A 79 -14.26 1.60 -3.71
CA SER A 79 -14.62 2.25 -2.44
C SER A 79 -15.38 1.31 -1.51
N LYS A 80 -16.30 0.50 -2.05
CA LYS A 80 -17.03 -0.52 -1.26
C LYS A 80 -16.11 -1.52 -0.55
N ARG A 81 -14.96 -1.85 -1.14
CA ARG A 81 -13.98 -2.75 -0.52
C ARG A 81 -13.18 -2.05 0.56
N ILE A 82 -12.92 -0.75 0.39
CA ILE A 82 -12.30 0.07 1.43
C ILE A 82 -13.23 0.18 2.63
N ASP A 83 -14.52 0.41 2.40
CA ASP A 83 -15.53 0.49 3.46
C ASP A 83 -15.55 -0.81 4.28
N LEU A 84 -15.49 -1.98 3.64
CA LEU A 84 -15.40 -3.27 4.33
C LEU A 84 -14.13 -3.40 5.18
N ILE A 85 -12.98 -2.91 4.70
CA ILE A 85 -11.75 -2.87 5.50
C ILE A 85 -11.96 -1.98 6.72
N SER A 86 -12.52 -0.78 6.54
CA SER A 86 -12.82 0.14 7.64
C SER A 86 -13.82 -0.43 8.65
N SER A 87 -14.82 -1.19 8.21
CA SER A 87 -15.76 -1.88 9.11
C SER A 87 -15.05 -2.92 9.99
N ILE A 88 -14.09 -3.68 9.44
CA ILE A 88 -13.25 -4.60 10.22
C ILE A 88 -12.40 -3.83 11.25
N GLU A 89 -11.79 -2.72 10.86
CA GLU A 89 -11.00 -1.87 11.76
C GLU A 89 -11.81 -1.26 12.91
N GLU A 90 -13.12 -1.08 12.71
CA GLU A 90 -14.07 -0.59 13.71
C GLU A 90 -14.61 -1.69 14.63
N GLY A 91 -14.31 -2.96 14.35
CA GLY A 91 -14.87 -4.10 15.08
C GLY A 91 -16.32 -4.42 14.70
N ASN A 92 -16.76 -3.97 13.52
CA ASN A 92 -18.09 -4.20 12.94
C ASN A 92 -17.99 -5.11 11.69
N PRO A 93 -17.57 -6.37 11.82
CA PRO A 93 -17.31 -7.25 10.67
C PRO A 93 -18.58 -7.64 9.88
#